data_AF-A3V3G2-F1
#
_entry.id   AF-A3V3G2-F1
#
_cell.length_a   1.000
_cell.length_b   1.000
_cell.length_c   1.000
_cell.angle_alpha   90.00
_cell.angle_beta   90.00
_cell.angle_gamma   90.00
#
_symmetry.space_group_name_H-M   'P 1'
#
loop_
_entity.id
_entity.type
_entity.pdbx_description
1 polymer ?
#
loop_
_entity_poly.entity_id
_entity_poly.type
_entity_poly.pdbx_seq_one_letter_code
_entity_poly.pdbx_strand_id
1 'polypeptide(L)'
;MTQRRLTILLHWSMVMMLLAMIKGGSANEILRWAFVGAGTVWLAMTAMRGMLGKPGPKLQGTLRMAYPWMHRGLYGVMAASVAINAAALLGFASLDLAWNSLLVLLMVGTFHGLFHFWRHNVLYDNALRMMLPRFMHKIL
;
A
#
# COMPACT_ATOMS: atom_id res chain seq x y z
N MET A 1 -18.79 6.74 -5.27
CA MET A 1 -17.33 6.83 -5.48
C MET A 1 -16.88 5.69 -6.40
N THR A 2 -15.97 5.90 -7.36
CA THR A 2 -15.49 4.79 -8.22
C THR A 2 -14.38 3.99 -7.52
N GLN A 3 -14.21 2.70 -7.87
CA GLN A 3 -13.11 1.86 -7.34
C GLN A 3 -11.76 2.56 -7.47
N ARG A 4 -11.47 3.16 -8.64
CA ARG A 4 -10.23 3.92 -8.87
C ARG A 4 -10.04 5.07 -7.88
N ARG A 5 -11.06 5.89 -7.66
CA ARG A 5 -10.95 7.03 -6.72
C ARG A 5 -10.75 6.53 -5.30
N LEU A 6 -11.46 5.48 -4.91
CA LEU A 6 -11.34 4.88 -3.58
C LEU A 6 -9.96 4.26 -3.36
N THR A 7 -9.42 3.51 -4.32
CA THR A 7 -8.07 2.96 -4.23
C THR A 7 -7.01 4.04 -4.12
N ILE A 8 -7.10 5.14 -4.86
CA ILE A 8 -6.16 6.27 -4.73
C ILE A 8 -6.24 6.87 -3.32
N LEU A 9 -7.45 7.13 -2.83
CA LEU A 9 -7.65 7.65 -1.48
C LEU A 9 -7.04 6.71 -0.43
N LEU A 10 -7.42 5.43 -0.46
CA LEU A 10 -6.93 4.42 0.49
C LEU A 10 -5.41 4.25 0.41
N HIS A 11 -4.83 4.23 -0.79
CA HIS A 11 -3.38 4.13 -0.97
C HIS A 11 -2.64 5.26 -0.25
N TRP A 12 -2.99 6.52 -0.52
CA TRP A 12 -2.31 7.65 0.09
C TRP A 12 -2.62 7.78 1.58
N SER A 13 -3.86 7.51 1.99
CA SER A 13 -4.21 7.47 3.42
C SER A 13 -3.41 6.41 4.17
N MET A 14 -3.25 5.20 3.62
CA MET A 14 -2.47 4.13 4.24
C MET A 14 -1.01 4.51 4.40
N VAL A 15 -0.40 5.14 3.40
CA VAL A 15 0.98 5.66 3.50
C VAL A 15 1.10 6.71 4.60
N MET A 16 0.18 7.68 4.67
CA MET A 16 0.22 8.73 5.69
C MET A 16 0.01 8.17 7.11
N MET A 17 -0.94 7.24 7.28
CA MET A 17 -1.16 6.56 8.55
C MET A 17 0.06 5.72 8.96
N LEU A 18 0.66 4.98 8.01
CA LEU A 18 1.88 4.22 8.25
C LEU A 18 3.01 5.11 8.76
N LEU A 19 3.27 6.26 8.10
CA LEU A 19 4.31 7.20 8.53
C LEU A 19 3.99 7.83 9.89
N ALA A 20 2.73 8.20 10.14
CA ALA A 20 2.31 8.75 11.42
C ALA A 20 2.45 7.75 12.57
N MET A 21 2.05 6.49 12.33
CA MET A 21 2.19 5.39 13.28
C MET A 21 3.66 5.04 13.53
N ILE A 22 4.53 5.14 12.52
CA ILE A 22 5.98 4.95 12.69
C ILE A 22 6.57 6.09 13.54
N LYS A 23 6.25 7.35 13.25
CA LYS A 23 6.81 8.46 14.03
C LYS A 23 6.45 8.40 15.52
N GLY A 24 5.19 8.12 15.85
CA GLY A 24 4.67 8.18 17.22
C GLY A 24 4.69 6.86 17.98
N GLY A 25 5.23 5.79 17.40
CA GLY A 25 4.92 4.43 17.84
C GLY A 25 3.45 4.09 17.57
N SER A 26 3.11 2.80 17.61
CA SER A 26 1.74 2.27 17.58
C SER A 26 0.91 2.65 18.84
N ALA A 27 1.23 3.76 19.50
CA ALA A 27 0.66 4.21 20.76
C ALA A 27 -0.72 4.88 20.62
N ASN A 28 -1.05 5.46 19.45
CA ASN A 28 -2.38 6.03 19.24
C ASN A 28 -3.37 4.98 18.72
N GLU A 29 -4.30 4.56 19.57
CA GLU A 29 -5.29 3.53 19.25
C GLU A 29 -6.26 3.94 18.13
N ILE A 30 -6.71 5.19 18.12
CA ILE A 30 -7.66 5.70 17.10
C ILE A 30 -7.02 5.60 15.71
N LEU A 31 -5.77 6.02 15.58
CA LEU A 31 -5.01 5.95 14.34
C LEU A 31 -4.81 4.50 13.88
N ARG A 32 -4.57 3.57 14.80
CA ARG A 32 -4.46 2.14 14.50
C ARG A 32 -5.77 1.53 14.05
N TRP A 33 -6.89 1.86 14.69
CA TRP A 33 -8.21 1.43 14.22
C TRP A 33 -8.55 2.03 12.86
N ALA A 34 -8.16 3.28 12.59
CA ALA A 34 -8.30 3.89 11.27
C ALA A 34 -7.49 3.14 10.21
N PHE A 35 -6.23 2.77 10.51
CA PHE A 35 -5.39 1.95 9.65
C PHE A 35 -6.00 0.56 9.39
N VAL A 36 -6.46 -0.12 10.44
CA VAL A 36 -7.12 -1.44 10.35
C VAL A 36 -8.40 -1.34 9.50
N GLY A 37 -9.23 -0.33 9.74
CA GLY A 37 -10.47 -0.10 9.01
C GLY A 37 -10.22 0.18 7.52
N ALA A 38 -9.35 1.15 7.22
CA ALA A 38 -9.00 1.49 5.84
C ALA A 38 -8.35 0.32 5.08
N GLY A 39 -7.42 -0.38 5.74
CA GLY A 39 -6.77 -1.57 5.19
C GLY A 39 -7.77 -2.69 4.90
N THR A 40 -8.67 -2.97 5.84
CA THR A 40 -9.74 -3.98 5.68
C THR A 40 -10.66 -3.64 4.51
N VAL A 41 -11.10 -2.38 4.41
CA VAL A 41 -11.92 -1.91 3.27
C VAL A 41 -11.18 -2.11 1.95
N TRP A 42 -9.89 -1.79 1.89
CA TRP A 42 -9.10 -1.98 0.67
C TRP A 42 -8.94 -3.45 0.31
N LEU A 43 -8.63 -4.31 1.28
CA LEU A 43 -8.49 -5.75 1.08
C LEU A 43 -9.80 -6.37 0.60
N ALA A 44 -10.92 -6.05 1.25
CA ALA A 44 -12.24 -6.53 0.86
C ALA A 44 -12.59 -6.09 -0.56
N MET A 45 -12.36 -4.82 -0.89
CA MET A 45 -12.57 -4.30 -2.25
C MET A 45 -11.70 -5.05 -3.28
N THR A 46 -10.45 -5.34 -2.94
CA THR A 46 -9.52 -6.06 -3.83
C THR A 46 -9.94 -7.52 -4.01
N ALA A 47 -10.41 -8.18 -2.97
CA ALA A 47 -10.94 -9.54 -3.04
C ALA A 47 -12.20 -9.61 -3.94
N MET A 48 -13.10 -8.63 -3.83
CA MET A 48 -14.35 -8.61 -4.59
C MET A 48 -14.19 -8.14 -6.05
N ARG A 49 -13.28 -7.20 -6.33
CA ARG A 49 -13.19 -6.49 -7.63
C ARG A 49 -11.85 -6.62 -8.32
N GLY A 50 -10.90 -7.33 -7.72
CA GLY A 50 -9.53 -7.45 -8.19
C GLY A 50 -8.68 -6.20 -7.96
N MET A 51 -7.39 -6.32 -8.30
CA MET A 51 -6.42 -5.22 -8.22
C MET A 51 -6.52 -4.29 -9.41
N LEU A 52 -6.35 -2.98 -9.19
CA LEU A 52 -6.25 -2.00 -10.27
C LEU A 52 -4.91 -2.02 -11.01
N GLY A 53 -3.85 -2.47 -10.34
CA GLY A 53 -2.49 -2.43 -10.88
C GLY A 53 -2.34 -3.35 -12.09
N LYS A 54 -1.78 -2.83 -13.19
CA LYS A 54 -1.44 -3.58 -14.40
C LYS A 54 0.00 -3.28 -14.82
N PRO A 55 0.71 -4.26 -15.41
CA PRO A 55 2.03 -4.00 -15.96
C PRO A 55 1.91 -2.98 -17.09
N GLY A 56 2.78 -1.98 -17.10
CA GLY A 56 2.80 -0.94 -18.13
C GLY A 56 3.15 -1.50 -19.50
N PRO A 57 2.82 -0.80 -20.60
CA PRO A 57 3.08 -1.28 -21.96
C PRO A 57 4.57 -1.47 -22.25
N LYS A 58 5.44 -0.71 -21.58
CA LYS A 58 6.90 -0.75 -21.78
C LYS A 58 7.63 -1.70 -20.82
N LEU A 59 6.92 -2.29 -19.85
CA LEU A 59 7.50 -3.30 -18.97
C LEU A 59 7.49 -4.66 -19.69
N GLN A 60 8.67 -5.24 -19.91
CA GLN A 60 8.87 -6.47 -20.70
C GLN A 60 9.65 -7.55 -19.92
N GLY A 61 9.73 -8.75 -20.50
CA GLY A 61 10.51 -9.88 -19.99
C GLY A 61 10.17 -10.30 -18.55
N THR A 62 11.18 -10.69 -17.79
CA THR A 62 11.06 -11.19 -16.41
C THR A 62 10.36 -10.18 -15.49
N LEU A 63 10.63 -8.87 -15.63
CA LEU A 63 9.99 -7.85 -14.81
C LEU A 63 8.48 -7.76 -15.05
N ARG A 64 8.04 -7.95 -16.30
CA ARG A 64 6.60 -8.01 -16.62
C ARG A 64 5.94 -9.23 -15.99
N MET A 65 6.61 -10.37 -16.00
CA MET A 65 6.12 -11.62 -15.40
C MET A 65 6.06 -11.54 -13.87
N ALA A 66 7.04 -10.89 -13.24
CA ALA A 66 7.11 -10.71 -11.79
C ALA A 66 6.08 -9.70 -11.27
N TYR A 67 5.71 -8.70 -12.07
CA TYR A 67 4.80 -7.60 -11.69
C TYR A 67 3.55 -8.03 -10.89
N PRO A 68 2.70 -8.97 -11.36
CA PRO A 68 1.50 -9.35 -10.62
C PRO A 68 1.81 -10.02 -9.28
N TRP A 69 2.91 -10.79 -9.21
CA TRP A 69 3.34 -11.45 -7.98
C TRP A 69 3.90 -10.47 -6.95
N MET A 70 4.68 -9.47 -7.38
CA MET A 70 5.14 -8.40 -6.50
C MET A 70 3.98 -7.64 -5.88
N HIS A 71 2.93 -7.34 -6.66
CA HIS A 71 1.75 -6.67 -6.14
C HIS A 71 0.97 -7.57 -5.18
N ARG A 72 0.73 -8.85 -5.52
CA ARG A 72 0.08 -9.80 -4.60
C ARG A 72 0.86 -9.96 -3.30
N GLY A 73 2.19 -10.02 -3.37
CA GLY A 73 3.07 -10.04 -2.20
C GLY A 73 2.87 -8.83 -1.31
N LEU A 74 2.85 -7.61 -1.89
CA LEU A 74 2.58 -6.39 -1.13
C LEU A 74 1.18 -6.39 -0.49
N TYR A 75 0.14 -6.86 -1.19
CA TYR A 75 -1.19 -7.04 -0.59
C TYR A 75 -1.18 -8.06 0.54
N GLY A 76 -0.39 -9.13 0.44
CA GLY A 76 -0.18 -10.11 1.52
C GLY A 76 0.49 -9.48 2.74
N VAL A 77 1.56 -8.70 2.55
CA VAL A 77 2.22 -7.97 3.65
C VAL A 77 1.29 -6.95 4.29
N MET A 78 0.51 -6.23 3.48
CA MET A 78 -0.52 -5.30 3.98
C MET A 78 -1.59 -6.05 4.79
N ALA A 79 -2.09 -7.19 4.30
CA ALA A 79 -3.06 -8.01 5.01
C ALA A 79 -2.53 -8.51 6.36
N ALA A 80 -1.28 -9.00 6.38
CA ALA A 80 -0.62 -9.41 7.61
C ALA A 80 -0.48 -8.23 8.59
N SER A 81 -0.01 -7.07 8.13
CA SER A 81 0.14 -5.89 8.99
C SER A 81 -1.20 -5.41 9.56
N VAL A 82 -2.26 -5.40 8.76
CA VAL A 82 -3.64 -5.08 9.21
C VAL A 82 -4.11 -6.09 10.25
N ALA A 83 -3.96 -7.39 10.00
CA ALA A 83 -4.40 -8.44 10.91
C ALA A 83 -3.63 -8.42 12.24
N ILE A 84 -2.30 -8.27 12.20
CA ILE A 84 -1.46 -8.18 13.39
C ILE A 84 -1.82 -6.92 14.20
N ASN A 85 -2.01 -5.77 13.55
CA ASN A 85 -2.39 -4.55 14.26
C ASN A 85 -3.77 -4.67 14.92
N ALA A 86 -4.74 -5.31 14.26
CA ALA A 86 -6.05 -5.62 14.82
C ALA A 86 -5.94 -6.59 16.01
N ALA A 87 -5.19 -7.68 15.86
CA ALA A 87 -4.96 -8.64 16.93
C ALA A 87 -4.32 -7.96 18.16
N ALA A 88 -3.35 -7.07 17.95
CA ALA A 88 -2.73 -6.34 19.05
C ALA A 88 -3.66 -5.30 19.70
N LEU A 89 -4.59 -4.68 18.96
CA LEU A 89 -5.63 -3.82 19.56
C LEU A 89 -6.64 -4.62 20.38
N LEU A 90 -6.86 -5.88 20.03
CA LEU A 90 -7.77 -6.80 20.72
C LEU A 90 -7.08 -7.59 21.85
N GLY A 91 -5.77 -7.38 22.09
CA GLY A 91 -5.01 -8.07 23.13
C GLY A 91 -4.51 -9.48 22.77
N PHE A 92 -4.64 -9.90 21.51
CA PHE A 92 -4.18 -11.21 21.03
C PHE A 92 -2.74 -11.22 20.50
N ALA A 93 -2.09 -10.06 20.36
CA ALA A 93 -0.71 -9.94 19.90
C ALA A 93 0.02 -8.80 20.61
N SER A 94 1.35 -8.84 20.65
CA SER A 94 2.15 -7.79 21.29
C SER A 94 2.19 -6.50 20.45
N LEU A 95 2.40 -5.37 21.13
CA LEU A 95 2.63 -4.08 20.49
C LEU A 95 3.88 -4.10 19.60
N ASP A 96 4.92 -4.80 20.03
CA ASP A 96 6.19 -4.94 19.29
C ASP A 96 6.00 -5.69 17.98
N LEU A 97 5.19 -6.75 17.96
CA LEU A 97 4.87 -7.46 16.73
C LEU A 97 4.08 -6.57 15.76
N ALA A 98 3.12 -5.79 16.28
CA ALA A 98 2.37 -4.82 15.49
C ALA A 98 3.28 -3.76 14.89
N TRP A 99 4.20 -3.22 15.69
CA TRP A 99 5.20 -2.25 15.27
C TRP A 99 6.14 -2.80 14.19
N ASN A 100 6.70 -3.99 14.40
CA ASN A 100 7.58 -4.65 13.44
C ASN A 100 6.86 -4.90 12.11
N SER A 101 5.57 -5.25 12.14
CA SER A 101 4.78 -5.42 10.91
C SER A 101 4.70 -4.13 10.08
N LEU A 102 4.66 -2.96 10.72
CA LEU A 102 4.65 -1.65 10.04
C LEU A 102 5.99 -1.35 9.39
N LEU A 103 7.11 -1.68 10.04
CA LEU A 103 8.44 -1.51 9.46
C LEU A 103 8.64 -2.40 8.23
N VAL A 104 8.15 -3.64 8.28
CA VAL A 104 8.15 -4.54 7.11
C VAL A 104 7.29 -3.96 5.98
N LEU A 105 6.08 -3.48 6.30
CA LEU A 105 5.21 -2.84 5.31
C LEU A 105 5.85 -1.58 4.70
N LEU A 106 6.51 -0.75 5.51
CA LEU A 106 7.24 0.44 5.04
C LEU A 106 8.38 0.04 4.10
N MET A 107 9.17 -0.97 4.46
CA MET A 107 10.29 -1.43 3.63
C MET A 107 9.80 -1.93 2.27
N VAL A 108 8.83 -2.84 2.24
CA VAL A 108 8.28 -3.38 0.98
C VAL A 108 7.55 -2.28 0.18
N GLY A 109 6.81 -1.41 0.86
CA GLY A 109 6.13 -0.26 0.25
C GLY A 109 7.11 0.74 -0.36
N THR A 110 8.28 0.94 0.24
CA THR A 110 9.35 1.79 -0.29
C THR A 110 9.93 1.21 -1.57
N PHE A 111 10.28 -0.09 -1.59
CA PHE A 111 10.72 -0.75 -2.82
C PHE A 111 9.67 -0.69 -3.93
N HIS A 112 8.38 -0.87 -3.58
CA HIS A 112 7.27 -0.70 -4.53
C HIS A 112 7.21 0.73 -5.09
N GLY A 113 7.33 1.75 -4.24
CA GLY A 113 7.33 3.15 -4.65
C GLY A 113 8.52 3.48 -5.58
N LEU A 114 9.72 3.05 -5.20
CA LEU A 114 10.94 3.20 -5.99
C LEU A 114 10.84 2.51 -7.35
N PHE A 115 10.25 1.31 -7.41
CA PHE A 115 10.00 0.61 -8.66
C PHE A 115 9.09 1.41 -9.61
N HIS A 116 7.99 1.97 -9.10
CA HIS A 116 7.10 2.80 -9.95
C HIS A 116 7.73 4.15 -10.31
N PHE A 117 8.56 4.72 -9.43
CA PHE A 117 9.35 5.90 -9.74
C PHE A 117 10.34 5.64 -10.88
N TRP A 118 11.07 4.52 -10.82
CA TRP A 118 11.95 4.09 -11.91
C TRP A 118 11.17 3.87 -13.21
N ARG A 119 10.02 3.16 -13.18
CA ARG A 119 9.19 2.96 -14.37
C ARG A 119 8.76 4.28 -15.02
N HIS A 120 8.37 5.24 -14.21
CA HIS A 120 7.95 6.54 -14.70
C HIS A 120 9.09 7.32 -15.35
N ASN A 121 10.27 7.37 -14.72
CA ASN A 121 11.39 8.18 -15.20
C ASN A 121 12.26 7.52 -16.26
N VAL A 122 12.39 6.19 -16.24
CA VAL A 122 13.29 5.45 -17.15
C VAL A 122 12.51 4.80 -18.28
N LEU A 123 11.37 4.18 -17.99
CA LEU A 123 10.54 3.59 -19.05
C LEU A 123 9.61 4.62 -19.68
N TYR A 124 9.31 5.74 -19.02
CA TYR A 124 8.33 6.73 -19.51
C TYR A 124 6.98 6.08 -19.83
N ASP A 125 6.50 5.21 -18.95
CA ASP A 125 5.25 4.46 -19.11
C ASP A 125 4.06 5.07 -18.35
N ASN A 126 4.26 6.24 -17.73
CA ASN A 126 3.27 6.98 -16.94
C ASN A 126 2.66 6.18 -15.77
N ALA A 127 3.36 5.17 -15.24
CA ALA A 127 2.87 4.35 -14.14
C ALA A 127 2.38 5.18 -12.94
N LEU A 128 3.13 6.22 -12.57
CA LEU A 128 2.81 7.06 -11.42
C LEU A 128 1.50 7.84 -11.59
N ARG A 129 1.16 8.28 -12.82
CA ARG A 129 -0.09 9.02 -13.10
C ARG A 129 -1.35 8.20 -12.83
N MET A 130 -1.24 6.87 -12.80
CA MET A 130 -2.37 6.01 -12.45
C MET A 130 -2.81 6.16 -10.99
N MET A 131 -1.85 6.36 -10.07
CA MET A 131 -2.09 6.38 -8.62
C MET A 131 -1.90 7.77 -7.98
N LEU A 132 -1.21 8.70 -8.64
CA LEU A 132 -1.08 10.06 -8.13
C LEU A 132 -2.36 10.90 -8.32
N PRO A 133 -2.72 11.74 -7.34
CA PRO A 133 -3.79 12.73 -7.49
C PRO A 133 -3.53 13.65 -8.68
N ARG A 134 -4.60 14.05 -9.39
CA ARG A 134 -4.48 14.83 -10.64
C ARG A 134 -3.74 16.16 -10.48
N PHE A 135 -3.88 16.82 -9.34
CA PHE A 135 -3.20 18.10 -9.11
C PHE A 135 -1.67 17.95 -9.09
N MET A 136 -1.15 16.76 -8.78
CA MET A 136 0.28 16.44 -8.79
C MET A 136 0.80 16.04 -10.18
N HIS A 137 -0.05 15.93 -11.21
CA HIS A 137 0.41 15.49 -12.53
C HIS A 137 1.32 16.51 -13.23
N LYS A 138 1.32 17.77 -12.77
CA LYS A 138 2.16 18.84 -13.32
C LYS A 138 3.63 18.75 -12.88
N ILE A 139 3.92 18.02 -11.81
CA ILE A 139 5.27 17.83 -11.25
C ILE A 139 5.87 16.47 -11.63
N LEU A 140 5.24 15.75 -12.58
CA LEU A 140 5.59 14.39 -13.02
C LEU A 140 5.99 14.33 -14.50
#